data_AF-A0A957U413-F1
#
_entry.id   AF-A0A957U413-F1
#
_cell.length_a   1.000
_cell.length_b   1.000
_cell.length_c   1.000
_cell.angle_alpha   90.00
_cell.angle_beta   90.00
_cell.angle_gamma   90.00
#
_symmetry.space_group_name_H-M   'P 1'
#
loop_
_entity.id
_entity.type
_entity.pdbx_description
1 polymer ?
#
loop_
_entity_poly.entity_id
_entity_poly.type
_entity_poly.pdbx_seq_one_letter_code
_entity_poly.pdbx_strand_id
1 'polypeptide(L)'
;MQEVPRERIASTGIVDWQHEKVRRIVEKPHPDEAPSNISSLPLYLFSLKIIPILSRVKPSPRGEYELQDAIQLLIDTVGGVTGVFAPWRRQITNLDDLLLLNRIYLDQEMKQLPPPPSDAKILPPVWIDSDVQLSAGCTIGPHAAIERGVIVGADAVVQDAIVLTGSTVAPGARIEHMVLAPQADS
;
A
#
# COMPACT_ATOMS: atom_id res chain seq x y z
N MET A 1 2.73 1.49 16.44
CA MET A 1 2.59 2.96 16.50
C MET A 1 3.73 3.60 15.73
N GLN A 2 3.52 4.82 15.24
CA GLN A 2 4.52 5.60 14.51
C GLN A 2 4.25 7.10 14.66
N GLU A 3 5.28 7.94 14.69
CA GLU A 3 5.11 9.39 14.58
C GLU A 3 4.66 9.78 13.16
N VAL A 4 3.77 10.77 13.08
CA VAL A 4 3.26 11.30 11.81
C VAL A 4 3.35 12.82 11.75
N PRO A 5 3.54 13.39 10.55
CA PRO A 5 3.51 14.84 10.38
C PRO A 5 2.07 15.36 10.56
N ARG A 6 1.92 16.65 10.85
CA ARG A 6 0.64 17.26 11.26
C ARG A 6 -0.46 17.09 10.22
N GLU A 7 -0.12 17.09 8.93
CA GLU A 7 -1.07 16.97 7.82
C GLU A 7 -1.73 15.57 7.78
N ARG A 8 -1.10 14.56 8.39
CA ARG A 8 -1.60 13.19 8.44
C ARG A 8 -2.50 12.92 9.66
N ILE A 9 -2.54 13.81 10.65
CA ILE A 9 -3.28 13.61 11.90
C ILE A 9 -4.77 13.32 11.66
N ALA A 10 -5.43 14.11 10.80
CA ALA A 10 -6.85 13.96 10.51
C ALA A 10 -7.20 12.72 9.65
N SER A 11 -6.20 11.92 9.26
CA SER A 11 -6.36 10.73 8.40
C SER A 11 -6.19 9.41 9.14
N THR A 12 -5.85 9.44 10.43
CA THR A 12 -5.50 8.24 11.20
C THR A 12 -5.93 8.34 12.67
N GLY A 13 -5.92 7.22 13.39
CA GLY A 13 -6.12 7.21 14.83
C GLY A 13 -4.87 7.72 15.54
N ILE A 14 -5.02 8.63 16.50
CA ILE A 14 -3.92 9.23 17.25
C ILE A 14 -4.01 8.84 18.73
N VAL A 15 -2.85 8.56 19.33
CA VAL A 15 -2.76 8.01 20.69
C VAL A 15 -1.94 8.86 21.64
N ASP A 16 -2.37 9.01 22.89
CA ASP A 16 -1.49 9.40 24.00
C ASP A 16 -0.78 8.14 24.50
N TRP A 17 0.53 8.05 24.26
CA TRP A 17 1.35 6.88 24.59
C TRP A 17 2.45 7.24 25.59
N GLN A 18 2.37 6.68 26.80
CA GLN A 18 3.31 6.97 27.90
C GLN A 18 3.67 5.69 28.65
N HIS A 19 4.95 5.48 28.90
CA HIS A 19 5.45 4.30 29.63
C HIS A 19 4.86 2.99 29.08
N GLU A 20 4.89 2.84 27.75
CA GLU A 20 4.35 1.70 26.99
C GLU A 20 2.82 1.51 27.03
N LYS A 21 2.09 2.35 27.77
CA LYS A 21 0.63 2.31 27.89
C LYS A 21 -0.05 3.37 27.04
N VAL A 22 -1.11 2.98 26.35
CA VAL A 22 -2.02 3.90 25.65
C VAL A 22 -3.04 4.42 26.67
N ARG A 23 -3.03 5.73 26.92
CA ARG A 23 -3.97 6.39 27.82
C ARG A 23 -5.23 6.87 27.10
N ARG A 24 -5.07 7.27 25.85
CA ARG A 24 -6.16 7.78 25.01
C ARG A 24 -5.91 7.41 23.56
N ILE A 25 -6.97 7.12 22.83
CA ILE A 25 -6.97 6.96 21.38
C ILE A 25 -8.17 7.71 20.80
N VAL A 26 -7.97 8.41 19.68
CA VAL A 26 -9.02 9.16 18.99
C VAL A 26 -8.91 8.90 17.50
N GLU A 27 -10.01 8.53 16.83
CA GLU A 27 -10.01 8.35 15.38
C GLU A 27 -10.07 9.69 14.65
N LYS A 28 -9.13 9.91 13.72
CA LYS A 28 -9.11 11.07 12.80
C LYS A 28 -9.42 12.40 13.52
N PRO A 29 -8.74 12.74 14.63
CA PRO A 29 -9.03 13.97 15.36
C PRO A 29 -8.70 15.19 14.52
N HIS A 30 -9.31 16.33 14.88
CA HIS A 30 -8.81 17.62 14.43
C HIS A 30 -7.34 17.81 14.91
N PRO A 31 -6.43 18.36 14.08
CA PRO A 31 -5.02 18.49 14.47
C PRO A 31 -4.75 19.23 15.78
N ASP A 32 -5.62 20.18 16.16
CA ASP A 32 -5.52 20.92 17.42
C ASP A 32 -6.09 20.18 18.64
N GLU A 33 -6.88 19.14 18.42
CA GLU A 33 -7.51 18.31 19.47
C GLU A 33 -6.82 16.95 19.62
N ALA A 34 -5.81 16.69 18.78
CA ALA A 34 -5.09 15.44 18.76
C ALA A 34 -4.29 15.26 20.07
N PRO A 35 -4.36 14.08 20.72
CA PRO A 35 -3.67 13.88 21.99
C PRO A 35 -2.14 13.84 21.87
N SER A 36 -1.60 13.66 20.65
CA SER A 36 -0.17 13.68 20.32
C SER A 36 0.02 13.75 18.79
N ASN A 37 1.23 13.47 18.31
CA ASN A 37 1.56 13.19 16.90
C ASN A 37 1.82 11.69 16.62
N ILE A 38 1.41 10.79 17.53
CA ILE A 38 1.65 9.36 17.42
C ILE A 38 0.41 8.67 16.84
N SER A 39 0.57 8.05 15.67
CA SER A 39 -0.47 7.30 14.98
C SER A 39 -0.55 5.84 15.45
N SER A 40 -1.78 5.37 15.62
CA SER A 40 -2.13 3.97 15.72
C SER A 40 -2.14 3.32 14.34
N LEU A 41 -1.33 2.27 14.18
CA LEU A 41 -1.35 1.45 12.96
C LEU A 41 -2.55 0.50 13.02
N PRO A 42 -3.16 0.14 11.88
CA PRO A 42 -4.30 -0.78 11.84
C PRO A 42 -3.88 -2.25 12.09
N LEU A 43 -3.13 -2.49 13.17
CA LEU A 43 -2.67 -3.80 13.61
C LEU A 43 -2.90 -3.87 15.11
N TYR A 44 -3.87 -4.69 15.51
CA TYR A 44 -4.33 -4.80 16.89
C TYR A 44 -4.37 -6.26 17.31
N LEU A 45 -3.98 -6.53 18.55
CA LEU A 45 -4.11 -7.84 19.18
C LEU A 45 -5.05 -7.70 20.38
N PHE A 46 -6.22 -8.33 20.31
CA PHE A 46 -7.23 -8.26 21.36
C PHE A 46 -7.44 -9.62 22.02
N SER A 47 -7.62 -9.61 23.34
CA SER A 47 -8.28 -10.73 24.01
C SER A 47 -9.78 -10.71 23.72
N LEU A 48 -10.48 -11.82 23.96
CA LEU A 48 -11.94 -11.92 23.78
C LEU A 48 -12.75 -10.94 24.64
N LYS A 49 -12.13 -10.26 25.62
CA LYS A 49 -12.74 -9.18 26.40
C LYS A 49 -13.22 -8.00 25.55
N ILE A 50 -12.72 -7.84 24.32
CA ILE A 50 -13.17 -6.78 23.40
C ILE A 50 -14.60 -7.04 22.89
N ILE A 51 -15.02 -8.30 22.76
CA ILE A 51 -16.32 -8.66 22.17
C ILE A 51 -17.51 -7.95 22.86
N PRO A 52 -17.67 -7.99 24.19
CA PRO A 52 -18.75 -7.25 24.87
C PRO A 52 -18.59 -5.72 24.83
N ILE A 53 -17.41 -5.20 24.47
CA ILE A 53 -17.18 -3.76 24.30
C ILE A 53 -17.68 -3.30 22.93
N LEU A 54 -17.49 -4.11 21.88
CA LEU A 54 -17.91 -3.77 20.51
C LEU A 54 -19.41 -3.44 20.42
N SER A 55 -20.27 -4.15 21.16
CA SER A 55 -21.72 -3.90 21.18
C SER A 55 -22.11 -2.59 21.87
N ARG A 56 -21.20 -1.94 22.57
CA ARG A 56 -21.42 -0.67 23.28
C ARG A 56 -20.95 0.56 22.49
N VAL A 57 -20.20 0.34 21.40
CA VAL A 57 -19.73 1.41 20.52
C VAL A 57 -20.95 2.05 19.85
N LYS A 58 -20.97 3.38 19.81
CA LYS A 58 -22.00 4.13 19.10
C LYS A 58 -21.48 4.53 17.73
N PRO A 59 -22.35 4.70 16.72
CA PRO A 59 -21.94 5.26 15.44
C PRO A 59 -21.29 6.63 15.61
N SER A 60 -20.21 6.88 14.88
CA SER A 60 -19.59 8.19 14.75
C SER A 60 -20.53 9.16 14.00
N PRO A 61 -20.20 10.46 13.91
CA PRO A 61 -20.95 11.40 13.07
C PRO A 61 -21.03 10.98 11.59
N ARG A 62 -20.17 10.06 11.15
CA ARG A 62 -20.16 9.48 9.80
C ARG A 62 -21.10 8.28 9.65
N GLY A 63 -21.69 7.81 10.75
CA GLY A 63 -22.52 6.61 10.80
C GLY A 63 -21.73 5.30 10.91
N GLU A 64 -20.41 5.36 11.10
CA GLU A 64 -19.52 4.19 11.19
C GLU A 64 -19.27 3.80 12.65
N TYR A 65 -19.09 2.50 12.93
CA TYR A 65 -18.66 2.02 14.24
C TYR A 65 -17.13 1.94 14.26
N GLU A 66 -16.49 2.88 14.95
CA GLU A 66 -15.04 3.01 14.95
C GLU A 66 -14.40 2.03 15.94
N LEU A 67 -13.36 1.31 15.51
CA LEU A 67 -12.61 0.40 16.38
C LEU A 67 -11.87 1.17 17.50
N GLN A 68 -11.48 2.40 17.22
CA GLN A 68 -10.79 3.32 18.11
C GLN A 68 -11.68 3.67 19.31
N ASP A 69 -12.98 3.86 19.09
CA ASP A 69 -13.95 4.07 20.17
C ASP A 69 -14.09 2.81 21.03
N ALA A 70 -14.04 1.62 20.43
CA ALA A 70 -14.02 0.36 21.18
C ALA A 70 -12.73 0.23 22.03
N ILE A 71 -11.58 0.59 21.48
CA ILE A 71 -10.30 0.59 22.19
C ILE A 71 -10.34 1.60 23.34
N GLN A 72 -10.89 2.79 23.13
CA GLN A 72 -11.05 3.80 24.18
C GLN A 72 -11.96 3.27 25.29
N LEU A 73 -13.11 2.69 24.95
CA LEU A 73 -13.99 2.04 25.93
C LEU A 73 -13.30 0.91 26.69
N LEU A 74 -12.45 0.13 26.03
CA LEU A 74 -11.66 -0.93 26.67
C LEU A 74 -10.66 -0.33 27.68
N ILE A 75 -9.98 0.76 27.32
CA ILE A 75 -9.08 1.49 28.22
C ILE A 75 -9.85 1.96 29.46
N ASP A 76 -11.01 2.58 29.27
CA ASP A 76 -11.81 3.18 30.34
C ASP A 76 -12.44 2.13 31.28
N THR A 77 -12.75 0.93 30.77
CA THR A 77 -13.51 -0.08 31.52
C THR A 77 -12.67 -1.22 32.06
N VAL A 78 -11.66 -1.68 31.32
CA VAL A 78 -10.85 -2.87 31.67
C VAL A 78 -9.45 -2.48 32.14
N GLY A 79 -8.95 -1.29 31.78
CA GLY A 79 -7.79 -0.70 32.45
C GLY A 79 -6.42 -1.14 31.91
N GLY A 80 -6.26 -1.33 30.60
CA GLY A 80 -4.92 -1.42 30.03
C GLY A 80 -4.86 -1.84 28.57
N VAL A 81 -4.42 -0.92 27.72
CA VAL A 81 -3.93 -1.19 26.38
C VAL A 81 -2.47 -0.76 26.35
N THR A 82 -1.58 -1.65 25.91
CA THR A 82 -0.21 -1.28 25.59
C THR A 82 -0.08 -1.09 24.10
N GLY A 83 1.04 -0.54 23.65
CA GLY A 83 1.36 -0.75 22.25
C GLY A 83 2.83 -0.70 21.96
N VAL A 84 3.12 -1.08 20.73
CA VAL A 84 4.47 -1.37 20.25
C VAL A 84 4.83 -0.33 19.20
N PHE A 85 6.03 0.24 19.32
CA PHE A 85 6.56 1.12 18.29
C PHE A 85 7.01 0.31 17.08
N ALA A 86 6.55 0.70 15.90
CA ALA A 86 6.99 0.11 14.64
C ALA A 86 8.07 1.02 14.05
N PRO A 87 9.34 0.60 14.00
CA PRO A 87 10.44 1.45 13.55
C PRO A 87 10.33 1.83 12.08
N TRP A 88 9.64 1.02 11.28
CA TRP A 88 9.38 1.29 9.89
C TRP A 88 7.98 0.80 9.50
N ARG A 89 7.36 1.57 8.60
CA ARG A 89 6.13 1.22 7.89
C ARG A 89 6.25 1.72 6.47
N ARG A 90 5.81 0.91 5.51
CA ARG A 90 5.49 1.36 4.17
C ARG A 90 3.97 1.30 4.02
N GLN A 91 3.38 2.40 3.58
CA GLN A 91 1.96 2.44 3.25
C GLN A 91 1.81 2.21 1.76
N ILE A 92 0.79 1.45 1.36
CA ILE A 92 0.40 1.31 -0.04
C ILE A 92 -1.02 1.86 -0.12
N THR A 93 -1.14 3.10 -0.56
CA THR A 93 -2.44 3.80 -0.61
C THR A 93 -2.74 4.48 -1.92
N ASN A 94 -1.72 4.71 -2.73
CA ASN A 94 -1.86 5.36 -4.02
C ASN A 94 -0.92 4.70 -5.04
N LEU A 95 -0.98 5.19 -6.27
CA LEU A 95 -0.14 4.73 -7.37
C LEU A 95 1.35 4.93 -7.09
N ASP A 96 1.75 6.10 -6.57
CA ASP A 96 3.14 6.41 -6.28
C ASP A 96 3.75 5.46 -5.25
N ASP A 97 3.00 5.12 -4.20
CA ASP A 97 3.39 4.17 -3.17
C ASP A 97 3.67 2.80 -3.79
N LEU A 98 2.79 2.37 -4.71
CA LEU A 98 2.91 1.09 -5.41
C LEU A 98 4.11 1.07 -6.36
N LEU A 99 4.29 2.12 -7.17
CA LEU A 99 5.44 2.23 -8.07
C LEU A 99 6.76 2.36 -7.31
N LEU A 100 6.78 3.07 -6.18
CA LEU A 100 7.95 3.11 -5.29
C LEU A 100 8.30 1.71 -4.77
N LEU A 101 7.32 0.92 -4.36
CA LEU A 101 7.56 -0.46 -3.95
C LEU A 101 8.06 -1.33 -5.09
N ASN A 102 7.51 -1.17 -6.29
CA ASN A 102 7.98 -1.85 -7.48
C ASN A 102 9.47 -1.55 -7.72
N ARG A 103 9.88 -0.28 -7.68
CA ARG A 103 11.30 0.12 -7.82
C ARG A 103 12.18 -0.56 -6.77
N ILE A 104 11.80 -0.48 -5.49
CA ILE A 104 12.55 -1.10 -4.38
C ILE A 104 12.70 -2.61 -4.60
N TYR A 105 11.63 -3.28 -5.01
CA TYR A 105 11.64 -4.73 -5.19
C TYR A 105 12.50 -5.12 -6.40
N LEU A 106 12.39 -4.40 -7.51
CA LEU A 106 13.18 -4.62 -8.72
C LEU A 106 14.68 -4.35 -8.50
N ASP A 107 15.03 -3.36 -7.67
CA ASP A 107 16.42 -3.07 -7.27
C ASP A 107 17.01 -4.15 -6.37
N GLN A 108 16.18 -4.83 -5.55
CA GLN A 108 16.62 -5.82 -4.57
C GLN A 108 16.62 -7.26 -5.11
N GLU A 109 15.60 -7.63 -5.88
CA GLU A 109 15.42 -8.96 -6.45
C GLU A 109 15.73 -8.95 -7.95
N MET A 110 17.02 -8.92 -8.30
CA MET A 110 17.46 -9.20 -9.67
C MET A 110 17.21 -10.67 -10.01
N LYS A 111 15.99 -11.02 -10.44
CA LYS A 111 15.77 -12.28 -11.13
C LYS A 111 16.32 -12.16 -12.54
N GLN A 112 17.20 -13.09 -12.91
CA GLN A 112 17.66 -13.21 -14.29
C GLN A 112 16.44 -13.33 -15.20
N LEU A 113 16.34 -12.40 -16.14
CA LEU A 113 15.32 -12.42 -17.16
C LEU A 113 15.59 -13.62 -18.09
N PRO A 114 14.56 -14.36 -18.54
CA PRO A 114 14.74 -15.16 -19.73
C PRO A 114 15.23 -14.26 -20.86
N PRO A 115 16.15 -14.72 -21.72
CA PRO A 115 16.61 -13.92 -22.85
C PRO A 115 15.40 -13.50 -23.70
N PRO A 116 15.26 -12.22 -24.05
CA PRO A 116 14.09 -11.73 -24.77
C PRO A 116 13.99 -12.45 -26.13
N PRO A 117 12.80 -12.91 -26.55
CA PRO A 117 12.62 -13.64 -27.81
C PRO A 117 12.74 -12.78 -29.09
N SER A 118 13.25 -11.56 -29.03
CA SER A 118 13.25 -10.58 -30.13
C SER A 118 14.29 -9.46 -29.92
N ASP A 119 14.43 -8.57 -30.89
CA ASP A 119 15.17 -7.29 -30.90
C ASP A 119 14.66 -6.24 -29.88
N ALA A 120 13.91 -6.69 -28.86
CA ALA A 120 13.46 -5.87 -27.75
C ALA A 120 14.64 -5.32 -26.93
N LYS A 121 14.52 -4.06 -26.52
CA LYS A 121 15.50 -3.39 -25.65
C LYS A 121 15.07 -3.53 -24.20
N ILE A 122 15.90 -4.17 -23.40
CA ILE A 122 15.68 -4.32 -21.97
C ILE A 122 16.59 -3.37 -21.21
N LEU A 123 16.02 -2.48 -20.41
CA LEU A 123 16.70 -1.50 -19.58
C LEU A 123 16.47 -1.86 -18.10
N PRO A 124 17.38 -2.61 -17.45
CA PRO A 124 17.22 -3.01 -16.05
C PRO A 124 17.11 -1.81 -15.08
N PRO A 125 16.51 -2.01 -13.89
CA PRO A 125 15.93 -3.27 -13.44
C PRO A 125 14.53 -3.47 -14.04
N VAL A 126 14.21 -4.69 -14.43
CA VAL A 126 12.88 -5.07 -14.91
C VAL A 126 12.53 -6.46 -14.42
N TRP A 127 11.23 -6.73 -14.30
CA TRP A 127 10.69 -8.06 -14.12
C TRP A 127 9.82 -8.39 -15.32
N ILE A 128 10.06 -9.55 -15.93
CA ILE A 128 9.24 -10.07 -17.01
C ILE A 128 8.94 -11.52 -16.65
N ASP A 129 7.67 -11.84 -16.39
CA ASP A 129 7.22 -13.19 -16.04
C ASP A 129 7.40 -14.15 -17.24
N SER A 130 7.34 -15.46 -16.98
CA SER A 130 7.32 -16.46 -18.06
C SER A 130 6.09 -16.26 -18.96
N ASP A 131 6.26 -16.49 -20.25
CA ASP A 131 5.21 -16.40 -21.28
C ASP A 131 4.76 -15.00 -21.69
N VAL A 132 5.50 -13.95 -21.30
CA VAL A 132 5.34 -12.61 -21.89
C VAL A 132 5.80 -12.62 -23.34
N GLN A 133 4.97 -12.05 -24.23
CA GLN A 133 5.29 -11.91 -25.65
C GLN A 133 5.78 -10.49 -25.93
N LEU A 134 7.04 -10.36 -26.33
CA LEU A 134 7.66 -9.08 -26.69
C LEU A 134 7.81 -8.98 -28.21
N SER A 135 7.12 -8.02 -28.82
CA SER A 135 7.25 -7.74 -30.25
C SER A 135 8.53 -6.95 -30.58
N ALA A 136 8.89 -6.91 -31.86
CA ALA A 136 10.08 -6.23 -32.34
C ALA A 136 10.15 -4.74 -31.94
N GLY A 137 11.35 -4.23 -31.69
CA GLY A 137 11.61 -2.82 -31.36
C GLY A 137 11.09 -2.32 -30.01
N CYS A 138 10.33 -3.10 -29.23
CA CYS A 138 9.79 -2.63 -27.96
C CYS A 138 10.89 -2.37 -26.92
N THR A 139 10.67 -1.42 -26.01
CA THR A 139 11.59 -1.09 -24.91
C THR A 139 10.90 -1.33 -23.57
N ILE A 140 11.51 -2.16 -22.71
CA ILE A 140 11.03 -2.46 -21.36
C ILE A 140 12.04 -1.95 -20.34
N GLY A 141 11.56 -1.13 -19.41
CA GLY A 141 12.30 -0.56 -18.30
C GLY A 141 12.84 0.86 -18.54
N PRO A 142 13.54 1.42 -17.53
CA PRO A 142 13.76 0.86 -16.19
C PRO A 142 12.49 0.82 -15.33
N HIS A 143 12.54 0.01 -14.28
CA HIS A 143 11.49 -0.18 -13.27
C HIS A 143 10.13 -0.64 -13.84
N ALA A 144 10.19 -1.47 -14.88
CA ALA A 144 9.00 -2.08 -15.47
C ALA A 144 8.79 -3.50 -14.93
N ALA A 145 7.56 -3.82 -14.53
CA ALA A 145 7.13 -5.17 -14.18
C ALA A 145 6.03 -5.62 -15.15
N ILE A 146 6.29 -6.71 -15.87
CA ILE A 146 5.39 -7.28 -16.86
C ILE A 146 4.97 -8.67 -16.38
N GLU A 147 3.69 -8.84 -16.07
CA GLU A 147 3.14 -10.11 -15.60
C GLU A 147 2.84 -11.09 -16.75
N ARG A 148 2.60 -12.35 -16.40
CA ARG A 148 2.34 -13.44 -17.35
C ARG A 148 1.22 -13.14 -18.35
N GLY A 149 1.36 -13.69 -19.55
CA GLY A 149 0.35 -13.58 -20.60
C GLY A 149 0.17 -12.18 -21.19
N VAL A 150 0.97 -11.20 -20.78
CA VAL A 150 1.00 -9.88 -21.39
C VAL A 150 1.64 -9.95 -22.77
N ILE A 151 1.02 -9.25 -23.72
CA ILE A 151 1.56 -9.03 -25.07
C ILE A 151 1.98 -7.57 -25.17
N VAL A 152 3.25 -7.34 -25.49
CA VAL A 152 3.80 -6.01 -25.78
C VAL A 152 3.95 -5.85 -27.28
N GLY A 153 3.21 -4.90 -27.85
CA GLY A 153 3.24 -4.58 -29.28
C GLY A 153 4.57 -3.98 -29.75
N ALA A 154 4.77 -3.99 -31.07
CA ALA A 154 6.02 -3.51 -31.67
C ALA A 154 6.27 -2.03 -31.32
N ASP A 155 7.54 -1.65 -31.13
CA ASP A 155 7.98 -0.29 -30.80
C ASP A 155 7.34 0.35 -29.54
N ALA A 156 6.61 -0.43 -28.73
CA ALA A 156 6.03 0.06 -27.48
C ALA A 156 7.10 0.33 -26.43
N VAL A 157 6.82 1.26 -25.52
CA VAL A 157 7.70 1.61 -24.39
C VAL A 157 6.96 1.39 -23.09
N VAL A 158 7.54 0.61 -22.18
CA VAL A 158 7.03 0.41 -20.82
C VAL A 158 8.12 0.78 -19.83
N GLN A 159 7.93 1.84 -19.06
CA GLN A 159 8.92 2.33 -18.09
C GLN A 159 8.23 2.78 -16.81
N ASP A 160 8.83 2.49 -15.66
CA ASP A 160 8.29 2.91 -14.37
C ASP A 160 6.80 2.54 -14.20
N ALA A 161 6.48 1.32 -14.60
CA ALA A 161 5.11 0.88 -14.79
C ALA A 161 4.95 -0.60 -14.46
N ILE A 162 3.71 -0.98 -14.14
CA ILE A 162 3.32 -2.37 -13.89
C ILE A 162 2.24 -2.72 -14.91
N VAL A 163 2.47 -3.77 -15.70
CA VAL A 163 1.48 -4.30 -16.66
C VAL A 163 0.96 -5.62 -16.14
N LEU A 164 -0.30 -5.62 -15.71
CA LEU A 164 -0.94 -6.75 -15.04
C LEU A 164 -1.36 -7.84 -16.02
N THR A 165 -1.45 -9.06 -15.50
CA THR A 165 -1.86 -10.27 -16.21
C THR A 165 -3.13 -10.04 -17.04
N GLY A 166 -3.11 -10.45 -18.30
CA GLY A 166 -4.23 -10.30 -19.23
C GLY A 166 -4.29 -8.95 -19.96
N SER A 167 -3.36 -8.04 -19.69
CA SER A 167 -3.27 -6.77 -20.42
C SER A 167 -2.53 -6.94 -21.75
N THR A 168 -2.85 -6.08 -22.72
CA THR A 168 -2.09 -5.95 -23.98
C THR A 168 -1.63 -4.50 -24.13
N VAL A 169 -0.35 -4.31 -24.44
CA VAL A 169 0.22 -3.00 -24.79
C VAL A 169 0.18 -2.87 -26.31
N ALA A 170 -0.55 -1.88 -26.82
CA ALA A 170 -0.67 -1.66 -28.25
C ALA A 170 0.69 -1.29 -28.90
N PRO A 171 0.89 -1.59 -30.20
CA PRO A 171 2.09 -1.15 -30.92
C PRO A 171 2.30 0.36 -30.83
N GLY A 172 3.54 0.80 -30.59
CA GLY A 172 3.93 2.21 -30.43
C GLY A 172 3.40 2.89 -29.16
N ALA A 173 2.67 2.19 -28.29
CA ALA A 173 2.14 2.77 -27.07
C ALA A 173 3.26 3.09 -26.06
N ARG A 174 3.02 4.11 -25.23
CA ARG A 174 3.90 4.48 -24.12
C ARG A 174 3.17 4.31 -22.81
N ILE A 175 3.64 3.37 -22.00
CA ILE A 175 3.12 3.07 -20.66
C ILE A 175 4.18 3.57 -19.67
N GLU A 176 3.91 4.74 -19.09
CA GLU A 176 4.83 5.42 -18.19
C GLU A 176 4.11 5.80 -16.90
N HIS A 177 4.74 5.51 -15.76
CA HIS A 177 4.27 5.94 -14.44
C HIS A 177 2.82 5.54 -14.15
N MET A 178 2.48 4.28 -14.41
CA MET A 178 1.11 3.77 -14.25
C MET A 178 1.05 2.26 -14.03
N VAL A 179 -0.15 1.80 -13.64
CA VAL A 179 -0.52 0.39 -13.66
C VAL A 179 -1.50 0.17 -14.80
N LEU A 180 -1.12 -0.65 -15.78
CA LEU A 180 -2.02 -1.10 -16.84
C LEU A 180 -2.70 -2.39 -16.40
N ALA A 181 -4.03 -2.36 -16.30
CA ALA A 181 -4.88 -3.50 -15.98
C ALA A 181 -5.74 -3.89 -17.20
N PRO A 182 -6.22 -5.14 -17.28
CA PRO A 182 -7.20 -5.54 -18.31
C PRO A 182 -8.43 -4.65 -18.24
N GLN A 183 -9.04 -4.36 -19.39
CA GLN A 183 -10.37 -3.75 -19.40
C GLN A 183 -11.36 -4.75 -18.80
N ALA A 184 -12.22 -4.29 -17.88
CA ALA A 184 -13.32 -5.10 -17.40
C ALA A 184 -14.30 -5.32 -18.56
N ASP A 185 -14.64 -6.58 -18.84
CA ASP A 185 -15.72 -6.90 -19.76
C ASP A 185 -17.00 -6.23 -19.26
N SER A 186 -17.54 -5.31 -20.04
CA SER A 186 -18.79 -4.58 -19.77
C SER A 186 -20.02 -5.46 -19.99
#